data_AF-A0A2S9YQ65-F1
#
_entry.id   AF-A0A2S9YQ65-F1
#
_cell.length_a   1.000
_cell.length_b   1.000
_cell.length_c   1.000
_cell.angle_alpha   90.00
_cell.angle_beta   90.00
_cell.angle_gamma   90.00
#
_symmetry.space_group_name_H-M   'P 1'
#
loop_
_entity.id
_entity.type
_entity.pdbx_description
1 polymer ?
#
loop_
_entity_poly.entity_id
_entity_poly.type
_entity_poly.pdbx_seq_one_letter_code
_entity_poly.pdbx_strand_id
1 'polypeptide(L)' 'MGEWHYHTANAPWPSSQDVDQMRVVAAKPAYRCDIRLLAIVCPVKLTFSIKLFAFPGRDPPVELVLQT' A
#
# COMPACT_ATOMS: atom_id res chain seq x y z
N MET A 1 -6.30 -5.75 8.09
CA MET A 1 -4.85 -5.45 8.12
C MET A 1 -4.49 -4.33 7.16
N GLY A 2 -5.16 -4.20 6.01
CA GLY A 2 -4.81 -3.19 5.01
C GLY A 2 -5.64 -3.31 3.74
N GLU A 3 -5.24 -2.58 2.70
CA GLU A 3 -5.81 -2.66 1.35
C GLU A 3 -4.79 -3.24 0.37
N TRP A 4 -5.31 -3.65 -0.78
CA TRP A 4 -4.48 -3.98 -1.93
C TRP A 4 -5.17 -3.56 -3.22
N HIS A 5 -4.39 -3.22 -4.24
CA HIS A 5 -4.92 -3.03 -5.59
C HIS A 5 -3.86 -3.19 -6.67
N TYR A 6 -4.32 -3.14 -7.92
CA TYR A 6 -3.52 -3.38 -9.12
C TYR A 6 -3.17 -2.09 -9.86
N HIS A 7 -1.89 -1.86 -10.13
CA HIS A 7 -1.41 -0.76 -10.97
C HIS A 7 -1.12 -1.25 -12.38
N THR A 8 -1.80 -0.70 -13.38
CA THR A 8 -1.61 -1.04 -14.80
C THR A 8 -0.38 -0.38 -15.43
N ALA A 9 0.13 0.72 -14.84
CA ALA A 9 1.20 1.53 -15.40
C ALA A 9 2.63 1.07 -15.04
N ASN A 10 2.83 -0.20 -14.65
CA ASN A 10 4.12 -0.76 -14.21
C ASN A 10 4.80 0.02 -13.06
N ALA A 11 4.02 0.75 -12.24
CA ALA A 11 4.53 1.59 -11.16
C ALA A 11 4.08 1.02 -9.81
N PRO A 12 4.93 0.30 -9.06
CA PRO A 12 4.56 -0.30 -7.79
C PRO A 12 4.68 0.69 -6.60
N TRP A 13 4.43 1.99 -6.84
CA TRP A 13 4.54 3.06 -5.84
C TRP A 13 3.17 3.66 -5.54
N PRO A 14 2.88 4.06 -4.28
CA PRO A 14 1.62 4.71 -3.95
C PRO A 14 1.52 6.06 -4.65
N SER A 15 0.40 6.28 -5.33
CA SER A 15 -0.03 7.58 -5.83
C SER A 15 -0.61 8.44 -4.69
N SER A 16 -0.86 9.73 -4.95
CA SER A 16 -1.57 10.59 -4.00
C SER A 16 -2.99 10.08 -3.70
N GLN A 17 -3.66 9.51 -4.71
CA GLN A 17 -4.99 8.91 -4.55
C GLN A 17 -4.95 7.70 -3.62
N ASP A 18 -3.90 6.86 -3.72
CA ASP A 18 -3.73 5.70 -2.84
C ASP A 18 -3.54 6.13 -1.38
N VAL A 19 -2.76 7.20 -1.17
CA VAL A 19 -2.55 7.80 0.16
C VAL A 19 -3.85 8.34 0.74
N ASP A 20 -4.64 9.07 -0.06
CA ASP A 20 -5.92 9.61 0.41
C ASP A 20 -6.95 8.51 0.71
N GLN A 21 -7.01 7.47 -0.12
CA GLN A 21 -7.85 6.31 0.14
C GLN A 21 -7.41 5.59 1.41
N MET A 22 -6.10 5.40 1.62
CA MET A 22 -5.58 4.78 2.84
C MET A 22 -5.85 5.60 4.09
N ARG A 23 -5.90 6.94 4.03
CA ARG A 23 -6.35 7.78 5.15
C ARG A 23 -7.79 7.49 5.54
N VAL A 24 -8.68 7.37 4.55
CA VAL A 24 -10.09 7.04 4.79
C VAL A 24 -10.23 5.62 5.36
N VAL A 25 -9.51 4.65 4.80
CA VAL A 25 -9.50 3.26 5.27
C VAL A 25 -8.96 3.18 6.70
N ALA A 26 -7.89 3.90 7.01
CA ALA A 26 -7.28 3.91 8.33
C ALA A 26 -8.23 4.44 9.41
N ALA A 27 -9.18 5.31 9.04
CA ALA A 27 -10.21 5.81 9.96
C ALA A 27 -11.39 4.83 10.18
N LYS A 28 -11.54 3.78 9.37
CA LYS A 28 -12.67 2.85 9.47
C LYS A 28 -12.52 1.93 10.70
N PRO A 29 -13.56 1.76 11.54
CA PRO A 29 -13.51 0.89 12.74
C PRO A 29 -13.24 -0.59 12.44
N ALA A 30 -13.51 -1.04 11.20
CA ALA A 30 -13.21 -2.39 10.75
C ALA A 30 -11.70 -2.69 10.71
N TYR A 31 -10.85 -1.66 10.62
CA TYR A 31 -9.40 -1.78 10.62
C TYR A 31 -8.86 -1.51 12.02
N ARG A 32 -8.78 -2.56 12.85
CA ARG A 32 -8.27 -2.52 14.23
C ARG A 32 -6.75 -2.75 14.35
N CYS A 33 -5.97 -2.27 13.38
CA CYS A 33 -4.51 -2.38 13.41
C CYS A 33 -3.88 -0.98 13.40
N ASP A 34 -2.93 -0.71 14.28
CA ASP A 34 -2.30 0.61 14.38
C ASP A 34 -1.58 0.98 13.08
N ILE A 35 -0.88 0.00 12.50
CA ILE A 35 -0.22 0.10 11.21
C ILE A 35 -1.06 -0.63 10.17
N ARG A 36 -1.53 0.09 9.14
CA ARG A 36 -2.23 -0.53 8.00
C ARG A 36 -1.22 -0.86 6.91
N LEU A 37 -1.48 -1.91 6.16
CA LEU A 37 -0.69 -2.27 4.99
C LEU A 37 -1.37 -1.79 3.70
N LEU A 38 -0.57 -1.38 2.73
CA LEU A 38 -0.98 -1.21 1.34
C LEU A 38 -0.12 -2.14 0.49
N ALA A 39 -0.74 -3.10 -0.19
CA ALA A 39 -0.07 -3.93 -1.17
C ALA A 39 -0.38 -3.44 -2.58
N ILE A 40 0.65 -3.11 -3.35
CA ILE A 40 0.51 -2.72 -4.75
C ILE A 40 1.09 -3.83 -5.60
N VAL A 41 0.22 -4.41 -6.43
CA VAL A 41 0.62 -5.41 -7.44
C VAL A 41 0.66 -4.72 -8.79
N CYS A 42 1.76 -4.87 -9.53
CA CYS A 42 1.83 -4.36 -10.90
C CYS A 42 2.53 -5.37 -11.82
N PRO A 43 2.20 -5.35 -13.13
CA PRO A 43 2.98 -6.11 -14.09
C PRO A 43 4.39 -5.48 -14.18
N VAL A 44 5.40 -6.32 -14.34
CA VAL A 44 6.76 -5.94 -14.71
C VAL A 44 7.25 -6.95 -15.74
N LYS A 45 7.25 -6.54 -17.01
CA LYS A 45 7.53 -7.42 -18.17
C LYS A 45 6.56 -8.62 -18.20
N LEU A 46 7.07 -9.83 -18.03
CA LEU A 46 6.31 -11.10 -18.01
C LEU A 46 6.04 -11.61 -16.59
N THR A 47 6.29 -10.79 -15.58
CA THR A 47 6.16 -11.13 -14.15
C THR A 47 5.29 -10.12 -13.41
N PHE A 48 4.97 -10.40 -12.16
CA PHE A 48 4.33 -9.44 -11.25
C PHE A 48 5.33 -8.99 -10.20
N SER A 49 5.31 -7.69 -9.91
CA SER A 49 5.98 -7.12 -8.74
C SER A 49 4.92 -6.84 -7.68
N ILE A 50 5.24 -7.16 -6.43
CA ILE A 50 4.45 -6.79 -5.26
C ILE A 50 5.32 -5.93 -4.38
N LYS A 51 4.88 -4.71 -4.07
CA LYS A 51 5.48 -3.89 -3.03
C LYS A 51 4.48 -3.70 -1.90
N LEU A 52 4.99 -3.73 -0.67
CA LEU A 52 4.22 -3.54 0.55
C LEU A 52 4.62 -2.23 1.19
N PHE A 53 3.62 -1.48 1.66
CA PHE A 53 3.82 -0.22 2.34
C PHE A 53 3.10 -0.24 3.69
N ALA A 54 3.79 0.21 4.74
CA ALA A 54 3.21 0.47 6.05
C ALA A 54 2.68 1.90 6.12
N PHE A 55 1.48 2.05 6.66
CA PHE A 55 0.78 3.32 6.78
C PHE A 55 0.54 3.65 8.27
N PRO A 56 1.29 4.58 8.87
CA PRO A 56 1.15 4.96 10.29
C PRO A 56 -0.06 5.89 10.57
N GLY A 57 -0.93 6.12 9.59
CA GLY A 57 -2.12 6.96 9.73
C GLY A 57 -1.97 8.34 9.09
N ARG A 58 -1.25 9.28 9.71
CA ARG A 58 -1.08 10.65 9.14
C ARG A 58 0.19 10.83 8.33
N ASP A 59 1.20 10.01 8.61
CA ASP A 59 2.50 10.08 7.94
C ASP A 59 2.46 9.44 6.55
N PRO A 60 3.39 9.79 5.66
CA PRO A 60 3.56 9.13 4.37
C PRO A 60 3.76 7.61 4.52
N PRO A 61 3.33 6.80 3.53
CA PRO A 61 3.60 5.37 3.51
C PRO A 61 5.10 5.09 3.47
N VAL A 62 5.54 4.09 4.23
CA VAL A 62 6.92 3.60 4.25
C VAL A 62 6.97 2.24 3.58
N GLU A 63 7.86 2.04 2.62
CA GLU A 63 8.04 0.71 1.99
C GLU A 63 8.57 -0.29 3.02
N LEU A 64 7.93 -1.47 3.09
CA LEU A 64 8.42 -2.61 3.84
C LEU A 64 9.38 -3.42 2.99
N VAL A 65 10.65 -3.42 3.38
CA VAL A 65 11.72 -4.17 2.70
C VAL A 65 12.13 -5.35 3.58
N LEU A 66 12.17 -6.54 3.00
CA LEU A 66 12.74 -7.72 3.66
C LEU A 66 14.23 -7.50 3.91
N GLN A 67 14.65 -7.60 5.17
CA GLN A 67 16.06 -7.70 5.51
C GLN A 67 16.47 -9.17 5.39
N THR A 68 17.47 -9.41 4.55
CA THR A 68 18.10 -10.73 4.32
C THR A 68 19.48 -10.78 4.91
#